data_AF-A0A091I8N7-F1
#
_entry.id   AF-A0A091I8N7-F1
#
_cell.length_a   1.000
_cell.length_b   1.000
_cell.length_c   1.000
_cell.angle_alpha   90.00
_cell.angle_beta   90.00
_cell.angle_gamma   90.00
#
_symmetry.space_group_name_H-M   'P 1'
#
loop_
_entity.id
_entity.type
_entity.pdbx_description
1 polymer ?
#
loop_
_entity_poly.entity_id
_entity_poly.type
_entity_poly.pdbx_seq_one_letter_code
_entity_poly.pdbx_strand_id
1 'polypeptide(L)'
;LPSHRQTNANGELRDLITKEKFVAGIYKIELDTATYWKRMGLNPFHHHADVVFPANDAGFRHYTIAVLLSPFSYTTTAVVTEPVE
;
A
#
# COMPACT_ATOMS: atom_id res chain seq x y z
N LEU A 1 -5.66 -12.47 -4.65
CA LEU A 1 -6.41 -11.18 -4.65
C LEU A 1 -6.49 -10.70 -6.10
N PRO A 2 -7.47 -9.87 -6.51
CA PRO A 2 -7.48 -9.33 -7.89
C PRO A 2 -6.13 -8.68 -8.19
N SER A 3 -5.60 -8.90 -9.39
CA SER A 3 -4.22 -8.59 -9.75
C SER A 3 -3.89 -7.09 -9.76
N HIS A 4 -4.90 -6.22 -9.76
CA HIS A 4 -4.75 -4.77 -9.77
C HIS A 4 -6.00 -4.10 -9.18
N ARG A 5 -5.80 -3.08 -8.35
CA ARG A 5 -6.84 -2.23 -7.74
C ARG A 5 -6.36 -0.77 -7.81
N GLN A 6 -7.27 0.19 -7.92
CA GLN A 6 -6.94 1.61 -8.08
C GLN A 6 -7.38 2.40 -6.84
N THR A 7 -6.58 3.39 -6.43
CA THR A 7 -6.97 4.34 -5.39
C THR A 7 -8.14 5.19 -5.85
N ASN A 8 -9.00 5.59 -4.91
CA ASN A 8 -10.06 6.57 -5.18
C ASN A 8 -9.48 8.00 -5.32
N ALA A 9 -10.35 8.98 -5.54
CA ALA A 9 -9.97 10.39 -5.71
C ALA A 9 -9.30 11.00 -4.47
N ASN A 10 -9.48 10.41 -3.28
CA ASN A 10 -8.84 10.83 -2.04
C ASN A 10 -7.46 10.16 -1.83
N GLY A 11 -6.99 9.34 -2.78
CA GLY A 11 -5.75 8.59 -2.66
C GLY A 11 -5.85 7.33 -1.79
N GLU A 12 -7.06 6.89 -1.45
CA GLU A 12 -7.27 5.75 -0.55
C GLU A 12 -7.67 4.48 -1.31
N LEU A 13 -7.34 3.34 -0.72
CA LEU A 13 -7.83 2.03 -1.15
C LEU A 13 -8.12 1.17 0.07
N ARG A 14 -9.41 0.93 0.32
CA ARG A 14 -9.90 0.19 1.51
C ARG A 14 -10.21 -1.26 1.16
N ASP A 15 -10.38 -2.09 2.18
CA ASP A 15 -10.86 -3.47 2.11
C ASP A 15 -10.10 -4.35 1.11
N LEU A 16 -8.78 -4.15 1.03
CA LEU A 16 -7.86 -4.86 0.12
C LEU A 16 -7.89 -6.38 0.30
N ILE A 17 -8.02 -6.81 1.55
CA ILE A 17 -7.98 -8.20 1.97
C ILE A 17 -8.98 -8.39 3.11
N THR A 18 -9.63 -9.55 3.15
CA THR A 18 -10.55 -9.87 4.25
C THR A 18 -9.78 -10.33 5.48
N LYS A 19 -10.37 -10.20 6.67
CA LYS A 19 -9.75 -10.62 7.94
C LYS A 19 -9.31 -12.07 7.92
N GLU A 20 -10.09 -12.96 7.31
CA GLU A 20 -9.81 -14.40 7.22
C GLU A 20 -8.60 -14.71 6.33
N LYS A 21 -8.34 -13.86 5.33
CA LYS A 21 -7.20 -14.01 4.42
C LYS A 21 -5.96 -13.25 4.90
N PHE A 22 -6.13 -12.28 5.79
CA PHE A 22 -5.05 -11.48 6.35
C PHE A 22 -4.50 -12.14 7.62
N VAL A 23 -3.85 -13.29 7.42
CA VAL A 23 -3.23 -14.10 8.47
C VAL A 23 -1.80 -13.63 8.79
N ALA A 24 -1.16 -14.24 9.78
CA ALA A 24 0.25 -14.00 10.07
C ALA A 24 1.15 -14.34 8.87
N GLY A 25 2.05 -13.44 8.49
CA GLY A 25 2.94 -13.65 7.35
C GLY A 25 3.59 -12.38 6.82
N ILE A 26 4.37 -12.51 5.74
CA ILE A 26 5.01 -11.38 5.05
C ILE A 26 4.12 -10.99 3.86
N TYR A 27 3.79 -9.70 3.79
CA TYR A 27 2.98 -9.12 2.73
C TYR A 27 3.80 -8.14 1.91
N LYS A 28 3.45 -8.01 0.63
CA LYS A 28 3.98 -7.00 -0.29
C LYS A 28 2.84 -6.21 -0.91
N ILE A 29 2.97 -4.89 -0.85
CA ILE A 29 2.17 -3.95 -1.63
C ILE A 29 3.09 -3.35 -2.68
N GLU A 30 2.75 -3.53 -3.95
CA GLU A 30 3.43 -2.89 -5.08
C GLU A 30 2.54 -1.77 -5.60
N LEU A 31 3.02 -0.54 -5.54
CA LEU A 31 2.33 0.64 -6.09
C LEU A 31 2.91 0.97 -7.47
N ASP A 32 2.07 0.94 -8.50
CA ASP A 32 2.43 1.34 -9.88
C ASP A 32 2.56 2.87 -10.00
N THR A 33 3.63 3.40 -9.42
CA THR A 33 3.95 4.83 -9.42
C THR A 33 4.42 5.31 -10.79
N ALA A 34 5.01 4.44 -11.61
CA ALA A 34 5.44 4.82 -12.95
C ALA A 34 4.26 5.17 -13.86
N THR A 35 3.22 4.33 -13.88
CA THR A 35 2.01 4.63 -14.66
C THR A 35 1.31 5.89 -14.14
N TYR A 36 1.27 6.08 -12.82
CA TYR A 36 0.70 7.29 -12.21
C TYR A 36 1.36 8.57 -12.75
N TRP A 37 2.70 8.66 -12.70
CA TRP A 37 3.42 9.85 -13.17
C TRP A 37 3.39 10.02 -14.70
N LYS A 38 3.48 8.92 -15.45
CA LYS A 38 3.37 8.96 -16.93
C LYS A 38 2.03 9.52 -17.40
N ARG A 39 0.92 9.19 -16.71
CA ARG A 39 -0.40 9.78 -16.99
C ARG A 39 -0.44 11.29 -16.77
N MET A 40 0.46 11.83 -15.93
CA MET A 40 0.63 13.26 -15.71
C MET A 40 1.70 13.89 -16.63
N GLY A 41 2.23 13.15 -17.61
CA GLY A 41 3.26 13.64 -18.53
C GLY A 41 4.65 13.76 -17.93
N LEU A 42 4.90 13.12 -16.78
CA LEU A 42 6.19 13.15 -16.10
C LEU A 42 6.97 11.84 -16.30
N ASN A 43 8.30 11.94 -16.34
CA ASN A 43 9.21 10.81 -16.35
C ASN A 43 9.73 10.56 -14.92
N PRO A 44 9.16 9.59 -14.19
CA PRO A 44 9.58 9.30 -12.83
C PRO A 44 10.88 8.49 -12.81
N PHE A 45 11.59 8.57 -11.68
CA PHE A 45 12.80 7.78 -11.44
C PHE A 45 12.49 6.32 -11.12
N HIS A 46 11.48 6.08 -10.28
CA HIS A 46 11.12 4.75 -9.80
C HIS A 46 10.15 4.05 -10.76
N HIS A 47 10.34 2.75 -11.00
CA HIS A 47 9.41 1.92 -11.77
C HIS A 47 8.12 1.61 -10.99
N HIS A 48 8.25 1.42 -9.68
CA HIS A 48 7.16 1.21 -8.73
C HIS A 48 7.67 1.55 -7.33
N ALA A 49 6.78 1.58 -6.35
CA ALA A 49 7.16 1.63 -4.94
C ALA A 49 6.70 0.33 -4.26
N ASP A 50 7.64 -0.43 -3.69
CA ASP A 50 7.33 -1.62 -2.90
C ASP A 50 7.26 -1.27 -1.40
N VAL A 51 6.27 -1.84 -0.71
CA VAL A 51 6.18 -1.86 0.75
C VAL A 51 6.07 -3.31 1.19
N VAL A 52 7.08 -3.81 1.90
CA VAL A 52 7.16 -5.19 2.38
C VAL A 52 7.18 -5.18 3.90
N PHE A 53 6.28 -5.95 4.53
CA PHE A 53 6.14 -5.94 5.99
C PHE A 53 5.61 -7.27 6.54
N PRO A 54 6.01 -7.67 7.76
CA PRO A 54 5.34 -8.73 8.49
C PRO A 54 4.01 -8.21 9.05
N ALA A 55 2.99 -9.05 9.04
CA ALA A 55 1.69 -8.74 9.63
C ALA A 55 1.23 -9.85 10.57
N ASN A 56 0.47 -9.47 11.58
CA ASN A 56 -0.33 -10.32 12.47
C ASN A 56 0.41 -11.44 13.22
N ASP A 57 1.73 -11.31 13.41
CA ASP A 57 2.56 -12.20 14.22
C ASP A 57 2.14 -12.25 15.70
N ALA A 58 1.64 -11.12 16.24
CA ALA A 58 1.15 -10.97 17.61
C ALA A 58 -0.38 -10.77 17.68
N GLY A 59 -1.13 -11.29 16.70
CA GLY A 59 -2.58 -11.13 16.61
C GLY A 59 -3.03 -10.11 15.56
N PHE A 60 -4.33 -10.10 15.27
CA PHE A 60 -4.90 -9.28 14.20
C PHE A 60 -4.77 -7.79 14.52
N ARG A 61 -4.24 -7.01 13.57
CA ARG A 61 -4.10 -5.54 13.66
C ARG A 61 -4.59 -4.87 12.36
N HIS A 62 -5.00 -3.62 12.45
CA HIS A 62 -5.28 -2.79 11.27
C HIS A 62 -4.03 -2.03 10.84
N TYR A 63 -3.78 -2.03 9.53
CA TYR A 63 -2.62 -1.39 8.93
C TYR A 63 -3.08 -0.33 7.94
N THR A 64 -2.66 0.90 8.18
CA THR A 64 -2.75 1.98 7.20
C THR A 64 -1.34 2.25 6.67
N ILE A 65 -1.12 1.93 5.39
CA ILE A 65 0.13 2.23 4.69
C ILE A 65 -0.06 3.55 3.96
N ALA A 66 0.70 4.57 4.37
CA ALA A 66 0.68 5.89 3.76
C ALA A 66 1.93 6.11 2.91
N VAL A 67 1.75 6.60 1.70
CA VAL A 67 2.83 6.84 0.74
C VAL A 67 2.76 8.28 0.25
N LEU A 68 3.86 9.01 0.37
CA LEU A 68 4.04 10.34 -0.20
C LEU A 68 4.94 10.22 -1.44
N LEU A 69 4.46 10.68 -2.59
CA LEU A 69 5.12 10.53 -3.88
C LEU A 69 5.64 11.87 -4.41
N SER A 70 6.90 11.88 -4.82
CA SER A 70 7.49 12.82 -5.78
C SER A 70 8.00 12.04 -7.00
N PRO A 71 8.20 12.66 -8.17
CA PRO A 71 8.66 11.91 -9.35
C PRO A 71 10.01 11.20 -9.15
N PHE A 72 10.88 11.74 -8.28
CA PHE A 72 12.23 11.22 -8.01
C PHE A 72 12.44 10.71 -6.57
N SER A 73 11.40 10.66 -5.75
CA SER A 73 11.49 10.22 -4.36
C SER A 73 10.14 9.74 -3.87
N TYR A 74 10.12 8.77 -2.95
CA TYR A 74 8.91 8.46 -2.20
C TYR A 74 9.26 8.16 -0.76
N THR A 75 8.30 8.45 0.13
CA THR A 75 8.37 8.06 1.53
C THR A 75 7.16 7.18 1.81
N THR A 76 7.41 6.06 2.50
CA THR A 76 6.35 5.19 3.01
C THR A 76 6.38 5.19 4.54
N THR A 77 5.22 5.16 5.16
CA THR A 77 5.05 4.99 6.61
C THR A 77 3.85 4.08 6.88
N ALA A 78 3.81 3.49 8.08
CA ALA A 78 2.73 2.63 8.52
C ALA A 78 2.16 3.15 9.84
N VAL A 79 0.83 3.24 9.90
CA VAL A 79 0.09 3.38 11.16
C VAL A 79 -0.54 2.03 11.45
N VAL A 80 -0.21 1.46 12.59
CA VAL A 80 -0.71 0.15 13.03
C VAL A 80 -1.55 0.35 14.28
N THR A 81 -2.80 -0.10 14.23
CA THR A 81 -3.74 0.01 15.36
C THR A 81 -4.28 -1.35 15.75
N GLU A 82 -4.60 -1.50 17.03
CA GLU A 82 -5.38 -2.64 17.49
C GLU A 82 -6.79 -2.60 16.88
N PRO A 83 -7.45 -3.75 16.71
CA PRO A 83 -8.86 -3.81 16.35
C PRO A 83 -9.66 -3.10 17.44
N VAL A 84 -10.49 -2.13 17.03
CA VAL A 84 -11.50 -1.54 17.92
C VAL A 84 -12.60 -2.59 18.05
N GLU A 85 -12.88 -3.02 19.29
CA GLU A 85 -14.03 -3.89 19.60
C GLU A 85 -15.37 -3.28 19.17
#